data_AF-A0ABC8UJJ1-F1
#
_entry.id   AF-A0ABC8UJJ1-F1
#
_cell.length_a   1.000
_cell.length_b   1.000
_cell.length_c   1.000
_cell.angle_alpha   90.00
_cell.angle_beta   90.00
_cell.angle_gamma   90.00
#
_symmetry.space_group_name_H-M   'P 1'
#
loop_
_entity.id
_entity.type
_entity.pdbx_description
1 polymer ?
#
loop_
_entity_poly.entity_id
_entity_poly.type
_entity_poly.pdbx_seq_one_letter_code
_entity_poly.pdbx_strand_id
1 'polypeptide(L)'
;GMFQIEVDRLLKPGGYFVLTSPTSSRHGSSRSLLTPIEEFTHKLCWSLLAQQEETFIWQKTVDAECYISSKLGAIPPCKDGEDVQSYYQPLTPCISGSTSKRWIPIQNRSSGSLSSAELQNHGKYCFNAIFCIGVDPEDFFEDLQFWRSAVSNYWSLLTPLIFSDHPKRPGDEDPLPPYNMIRNVMDMNAHYGGFNAALLEARKSVWVMNVVPLGVRNTLPLILDQGFAGVLHSWCEPFPTYPRTYDMLHANGALTHLTSEGCSITDFLFEIDRILRPEGWVILSDKLGPIEKARMLATQIRWEARVIDLENGSDQRLLICQKPFVRK
;
A
#
# COMPACT_ATOMS: atom_id res chain seq x y z
N GLY A 1 24.36 -11.37 -1.35
CA GLY A 1 23.52 -12.35 -2.05
C GLY A 1 22.06 -12.12 -1.75
N MET A 2 21.58 -12.54 -0.58
CA MET A 2 20.15 -12.50 -0.24
C MET A 2 19.47 -11.15 -0.43
N PHE A 3 20.13 -10.05 -0.04
CA PHE A 3 19.60 -8.70 -0.25
C PHE A 3 19.35 -8.41 -1.74
N GLN A 4 20.29 -8.76 -2.62
CA GLN A 4 20.13 -8.52 -4.06
C GLN A 4 19.04 -9.42 -4.68
N ILE A 5 18.86 -10.65 -4.19
CA ILE A 5 17.74 -11.52 -4.60
C ILE A 5 16.41 -10.87 -4.23
N GLU A 6 16.31 -10.32 -3.02
CA GLU A 6 15.10 -9.65 -2.57
C GLU A 6 14.82 -8.37 -3.36
N VAL A 7 15.85 -7.59 -3.69
CA VAL A 7 15.71 -6.45 -4.60
C VAL A 7 15.25 -6.91 -5.99
N ASP A 8 15.76 -8.04 -6.52
CA ASP A 8 15.28 -8.59 -7.79
C ASP A 8 13.78 -8.93 -7.72
N ARG A 9 13.34 -9.55 -6.63
CA ARG A 9 11.91 -9.86 -6.38
C ARG A 9 11.03 -8.62 -6.38
N LEU A 10 11.52 -7.50 -5.84
CA LEU A 10 10.80 -6.22 -5.78
C LEU A 10 10.79 -5.49 -7.12
N LEU A 11 11.85 -5.61 -7.91
CA LEU A 11 11.97 -4.90 -9.18
C LEU A 11 11.14 -5.55 -10.29
N LYS A 12 10.34 -4.73 -10.97
CA LYS A 12 9.74 -5.10 -12.25
C LYS A 12 10.83 -5.26 -13.33
N PRO A 13 10.58 -6.05 -14.38
CA PRO A 13 11.53 -6.21 -15.48
C PRO A 13 11.87 -4.85 -16.13
N GLY A 14 13.16 -4.60 -16.38
CA GLY A 14 13.65 -3.29 -16.83
C GLY A 14 13.77 -2.22 -15.74
N GLY A 15 13.39 -2.52 -14.49
CA GLY A 15 13.53 -1.64 -13.34
C GLY A 15 14.99 -1.37 -12.96
N TYR A 16 15.22 -0.29 -12.20
CA TYR A 16 16.55 0.20 -11.87
C TYR A 16 16.85 0.02 -10.37
N PHE A 17 18.05 -0.46 -10.06
CA PHE A 17 18.60 -0.45 -8.71
C PHE A 17 19.70 0.60 -8.64
N VAL A 18 19.56 1.56 -7.71
CA VAL A 18 20.53 2.61 -7.47
C VAL A 18 21.15 2.41 -6.10
N LEU A 19 22.47 2.26 -6.04
CA LEU A 19 23.21 2.18 -4.79
C LEU A 19 24.19 3.33 -4.70
N THR A 20 24.05 4.15 -3.66
CA THR A 20 25.04 5.16 -3.27
C THR A 20 25.65 4.72 -1.96
N SER A 21 26.95 4.47 -1.94
CA SER A 21 27.67 4.07 -0.73
C SER A 21 28.82 5.03 -0.47
N PRO A 22 28.69 5.95 0.51
CA PRO A 22 29.76 6.86 0.84
C PRO A 22 30.92 6.08 1.45
N THR A 23 31.99 5.86 0.68
CA THR A 23 33.19 5.24 1.20
C THR A 23 33.94 6.31 1.98
N SER A 24 33.94 6.18 3.30
CA SER A 24 34.81 6.98 4.16
C SER A 24 36.25 6.87 3.63
N SER A 25 36.79 7.98 3.15
CA SER A 25 38.17 8.09 2.70
C SER A 25 39.12 7.67 3.83
N ARG A 26 39.57 6.41 3.86
CA ARG A 26 40.76 6.06 4.65
C ARG A 26 41.57 4.85 4.22
N HIS A 27 41.11 3.98 3.33
CA HIS A 27 42.00 3.00 2.70
C HIS A 27 41.62 2.79 1.23
N GLY A 28 42.61 2.86 0.35
CA GLY A 28 42.50 2.85 -1.11
C GLY A 28 42.06 1.51 -1.71
N SER A 29 40.95 0.96 -1.26
CA SER A 29 40.39 -0.30 -1.76
C SER A 29 38.87 -0.24 -1.94
N SER A 30 38.31 0.84 -2.49
CA SER A 30 36.85 0.88 -2.80
C SER A 30 36.47 -0.21 -3.82
N ARG A 31 37.38 -0.58 -4.72
CA ARG A 31 37.19 -1.66 -5.69
C ARG A 31 36.98 -3.04 -5.07
N SER A 32 37.53 -3.35 -3.89
CA SER A 32 37.46 -4.72 -3.35
C SER A 32 36.10 -5.09 -2.74
N LEU A 33 35.26 -4.11 -2.39
CA LEU A 33 33.90 -4.32 -1.88
C LEU A 33 32.84 -4.31 -2.99
N LEU A 34 33.16 -3.77 -4.16
CA LEU A 34 32.26 -3.68 -5.31
C LEU A 34 32.30 -4.93 -6.18
N THR A 35 33.46 -5.59 -6.32
CA THR A 35 33.58 -6.82 -7.11
C THR A 35 32.58 -7.91 -6.68
N PRO A 36 32.30 -8.16 -5.39
CA PRO A 36 31.32 -9.17 -5.01
C PRO A 36 29.87 -8.77 -5.34
N ILE A 37 29.56 -7.47 -5.35
CA ILE A 37 28.23 -6.96 -5.71
C ILE A 37 28.06 -7.06 -7.22
N GLU A 38 29.03 -6.59 -8.00
CA GLU A 38 29.03 -6.68 -9.46
C GLU A 38 28.91 -8.13 -9.94
N GLU A 39 29.74 -9.04 -9.41
CA GLU A 39 29.68 -10.46 -9.72
C GLU A 39 28.30 -11.07 -9.39
N PHE A 40 27.69 -10.66 -8.27
CA PHE A 40 26.36 -11.15 -7.88
C PHE A 40 25.25 -10.58 -8.77
N THR A 41 25.33 -9.30 -9.16
CA THR A 41 24.37 -8.68 -10.08
C THR A 41 24.41 -9.31 -11.47
N HIS A 42 25.58 -9.74 -11.94
CA HIS A 42 25.70 -10.49 -13.19
C HIS A 42 25.00 -11.86 -13.10
N LYS A 43 25.04 -12.54 -11.94
CA LYS A 43 24.28 -13.78 -11.69
C LYS A 43 22.77 -13.57 -11.66
N LEU A 44 22.33 -12.34 -11.37
CA LEU A 44 20.92 -11.93 -11.39
C LEU A 44 20.46 -11.40 -12.76
N CYS A 45 21.29 -11.50 -13.80
CA CYS A 45 20.99 -10.95 -15.12
C CYS A 45 20.79 -9.42 -15.11
N TRP A 46 21.49 -8.71 -14.23
CA TRP A 46 21.47 -7.24 -14.21
C TRP A 46 22.62 -6.67 -15.02
N SER A 47 22.36 -5.57 -15.73
CA SER A 47 23.37 -4.80 -16.45
C SER A 47 23.72 -3.53 -15.68
N LEU A 48 25.01 -3.23 -15.53
CA LEU A 48 25.46 -1.93 -15.02
C LEU A 48 25.27 -0.89 -16.14
N LEU A 49 24.44 0.13 -15.90
CA LEU A 49 24.14 1.17 -16.88
C LEU A 49 25.01 2.41 -16.70
N ALA A 50 25.21 2.82 -15.45
CA ALA A 50 25.94 4.03 -15.15
C ALA A 50 26.67 3.90 -13.81
N GLN A 51 27.83 4.52 -13.77
CA GLN A 51 28.61 4.71 -12.55
C GLN A 51 29.07 6.16 -12.53
N GLN A 52 28.73 6.87 -11.45
CA GLN A 52 29.18 8.23 -11.21
C GLN A 52 29.59 8.36 -9.74
N GLU A 53 30.85 8.70 -9.51
CA GLU A 53 31.45 8.80 -8.17
C GLU A 53 31.21 7.51 -7.37
N GLU A 54 30.40 7.60 -6.31
CA GLU A 54 30.05 6.50 -5.39
C GLU A 54 28.64 5.95 -5.65
N THR A 55 28.02 6.32 -6.78
CA THR A 55 26.69 5.89 -7.20
C THR A 55 26.77 4.95 -8.39
N PHE A 56 26.08 3.82 -8.26
CA PHE A 56 26.01 2.76 -9.26
C PHE A 56 24.55 2.49 -9.61
N ILE A 57 24.27 2.37 -10.90
CA ILE A 57 22.94 2.14 -11.43
C ILE A 57 22.94 0.84 -12.24
N TRP A 58 22.21 -0.15 -11.74
CA TRP A 58 21.97 -1.40 -12.47
C TRP A 58 20.54 -1.43 -12.99
N GLN A 59 20.34 -2.16 -14.08
CA GLN A 59 19.03 -2.44 -14.64
C GLN A 59 18.77 -3.94 -14.65
N LYS A 60 17.59 -4.34 -14.17
CA LYS A 60 17.10 -5.72 -14.23
C LYS A 60 16.73 -6.08 -15.67
N THR A 61 17.10 -7.28 -16.12
CA THR A 61 16.74 -7.77 -17.45
C THR A 61 15.24 -7.73 -17.71
N VAL A 62 14.87 -7.49 -18.97
CA VAL A 62 13.50 -7.69 -19.47
C VAL A 62 13.27 -9.13 -19.94
N ASP A 63 14.35 -9.83 -20.30
CA ASP A 63 14.34 -11.19 -20.80
C ASP A 63 14.32 -12.21 -19.65
N ALA A 64 13.18 -12.88 -19.49
CA ALA A 64 12.99 -13.93 -18.49
C ALA A 64 13.82 -15.19 -18.79
N GLU A 65 14.19 -15.44 -20.05
CA GLU A 65 14.99 -16.62 -20.43
C GLU A 65 16.39 -16.58 -19.82
N CYS A 66 16.88 -15.39 -19.43
CA CYS A 66 18.17 -15.24 -18.77
C CYS A 66 18.26 -16.05 -17.46
N TYR A 67 17.17 -16.18 -16.71
CA TYR A 67 17.17 -16.98 -15.48
C TYR A 67 17.17 -18.48 -15.76
N ILE A 68 16.55 -18.92 -16.87
CA ILE A 68 16.42 -20.34 -17.25
C ILE A 68 17.69 -20.86 -17.93
N SER A 69 18.33 -20.02 -18.76
CA SER A 69 19.50 -20.37 -19.58
C SER A 69 20.84 -20.28 -18.84
N SER A 70 20.82 -19.83 -17.58
CA SER A 70 22.03 -19.58 -16.79
C SER A 70 22.77 -20.86 -16.38
N LYS A 71 24.08 -20.93 -16.71
CA LYS A 71 24.97 -22.07 -16.41
C LYS A 71 25.52 -22.05 -14.96
N LEU A 72 26.20 -23.14 -14.57
CA LEU A 72 26.83 -23.43 -13.27
C LEU A 72 27.00 -22.23 -12.31
N GLY A 73 26.30 -22.26 -11.17
CA GLY A 73 26.39 -21.22 -10.13
C GLY A 73 25.29 -20.16 -10.16
N ALA A 74 24.26 -20.34 -10.99
CA ALA A 74 23.08 -19.50 -11.06
C ALA A 74 22.06 -19.76 -9.95
N ILE A 75 21.25 -18.75 -9.67
CA ILE A 75 20.20 -18.79 -8.65
C ILE A 75 18.98 -19.49 -9.26
N PRO A 76 18.48 -20.58 -8.66
CA PRO A 76 17.39 -21.35 -9.25
C PRO A 76 16.07 -20.55 -9.24
N PRO A 77 15.15 -20.81 -10.18
CA PRO A 77 13.79 -20.32 -10.07
C PRO A 77 13.09 -20.96 -8.85
N CYS A 78 12.21 -20.22 -8.20
CA CYS A 78 11.39 -20.76 -7.11
C CYS A 78 10.42 -21.83 -7.64
N LYS A 79 10.10 -22.84 -6.84
CA LYS A 79 9.12 -23.86 -7.22
C LYS A 79 7.72 -23.25 -7.24
N ASP A 80 6.95 -23.50 -8.30
CA ASP A 80 5.56 -23.03 -8.42
C ASP A 80 4.71 -23.64 -7.29
N GLY A 81 4.20 -22.79 -6.37
CA GLY A 81 3.32 -23.22 -5.29
C GLY A 81 3.47 -22.52 -3.93
N GLU A 82 4.45 -21.63 -3.75
CA GLU A 82 4.67 -20.93 -2.46
C GLU A 82 4.08 -19.51 -2.40
N ASP A 83 3.16 -19.15 -3.30
CA ASP A 83 2.61 -17.79 -3.39
C ASP A 83 1.40 -17.53 -2.47
N VAL A 84 1.26 -18.28 -1.37
CA VAL A 84 0.04 -18.22 -0.53
C VAL A 84 0.23 -17.39 0.73
N GLN A 85 1.47 -17.12 1.17
CA GLN A 85 1.73 -16.23 2.31
C GLN A 85 3.04 -15.44 2.12
N SER A 86 2.95 -14.18 1.68
CA SER A 86 4.12 -13.29 1.61
C SER A 86 4.49 -12.65 2.95
N TYR A 87 3.72 -12.92 4.01
CA TYR A 87 3.86 -12.32 5.34
C TYR A 87 4.46 -13.35 6.31
N TYR A 88 5.48 -12.95 7.09
CA TYR A 88 6.24 -13.80 8.01
C TYR A 88 6.89 -15.06 7.41
N GLN A 89 7.46 -14.96 6.20
CA GLN A 89 8.27 -16.04 5.62
C GLN A 89 9.77 -15.70 5.61
N PRO A 90 10.65 -16.69 5.82
CA PRO A 90 12.08 -16.51 5.60
C PRO A 90 12.40 -16.13 4.16
N LEU A 91 13.45 -15.33 3.95
CA LEU A 91 13.93 -15.01 2.61
C LEU A 91 14.40 -16.28 1.88
N THR A 92 13.88 -16.51 0.68
CA THR A 92 14.21 -17.67 -0.14
C THR A 92 15.34 -17.35 -1.14
N PRO A 93 16.34 -18.24 -1.29
CA PRO A 93 17.46 -18.02 -2.21
C PRO A 93 17.11 -18.44 -3.65
N CYS A 94 15.97 -17.97 -4.18
CA CYS A 94 15.48 -18.32 -5.53
C CYS A 94 14.84 -17.11 -6.24
N ILE A 95 14.70 -17.18 -7.56
CA ILE A 95 14.07 -16.13 -8.38
C ILE A 95 12.59 -16.47 -8.61
N SER A 96 11.70 -15.58 -8.16
CA SER A 96 10.26 -15.71 -8.35
C SER A 96 9.76 -14.92 -9.57
N GLY A 97 8.64 -15.35 -10.15
CA GLY A 97 7.86 -14.55 -11.08
C GLY A 97 8.35 -14.51 -12.54
N SER A 98 9.46 -15.17 -12.88
CA SER A 98 9.95 -15.25 -14.27
C SER A 98 9.00 -15.98 -15.23
N THR A 99 8.18 -16.90 -14.71
CA THR A 99 7.12 -17.61 -15.45
C THR A 99 5.75 -16.95 -15.30
N SER A 100 5.64 -15.87 -14.52
CA SER A 100 4.37 -15.20 -14.24
C SER A 100 3.92 -14.33 -15.40
N LYS A 101 2.62 -14.32 -15.68
CA LYS A 101 1.99 -13.38 -16.63
C LYS A 101 2.11 -11.91 -16.18
N ARG A 102 2.48 -11.66 -14.92
CA ARG A 102 2.80 -10.32 -14.38
C ARG A 102 4.21 -9.86 -14.74
N TRP A 103 5.03 -10.69 -15.39
CA TRP A 103 6.35 -10.28 -15.90
C TRP A 103 6.19 -9.29 -17.07
N ILE A 104 5.89 -8.04 -16.77
CA ILE A 104 5.65 -6.97 -17.73
C ILE A 104 6.75 -5.91 -17.56
N PRO A 105 7.58 -5.66 -18.58
CA PRO A 105 8.59 -4.63 -18.55
C PRO A 105 8.01 -3.25 -18.24
N ILE A 106 8.76 -2.43 -17.51
CA ILE A 106 8.35 -1.06 -17.15
C ILE A 106 8.01 -0.18 -18.37
N GLN A 107 8.56 -0.49 -19.54
CA GLN A 107 8.35 0.23 -20.80
C GLN A 107 7.00 -0.08 -21.46
N ASN A 108 6.43 -1.26 -21.19
CA ASN A 108 5.21 -1.75 -21.82
C ASN A 108 3.94 -1.39 -21.02
N ARG A 109 4.07 -0.53 -20.01
CA ARG A 109 2.94 -0.19 -19.14
C ARG A 109 2.05 0.86 -19.81
N SER A 110 0.76 0.54 -19.87
CA SER A 110 -0.30 1.49 -20.16
C SER A 110 -0.28 2.60 -19.10
N SER A 111 -0.09 3.86 -19.49
CA SER A 111 -0.27 5.00 -18.57
C SER A 111 -1.75 5.18 -18.28
N GLY A 112 -2.28 4.53 -17.24
CA GLY A 112 -3.68 4.69 -16.83
C GLY A 112 -4.23 3.60 -15.90
N SER A 113 -5.54 3.69 -15.66
CA SER A 113 -6.34 2.66 -14.97
C SER A 113 -6.19 1.30 -15.64
N LEU A 114 -6.15 0.23 -14.85
CA LEU A 114 -6.08 -1.15 -15.36
C LEU A 114 -7.26 -1.42 -16.30
N SER A 115 -6.97 -1.87 -17.52
CA SER A 115 -7.95 -2.34 -18.49
C SER A 115 -8.51 -3.71 -18.08
N SER A 116 -9.66 -4.10 -18.66
CA SER A 116 -10.25 -5.43 -18.42
C SER A 116 -9.30 -6.59 -18.79
N ALA A 117 -8.47 -6.41 -19.83
CA ALA A 117 -7.45 -7.38 -20.22
C ALA A 117 -6.30 -7.47 -19.20
N GLU A 118 -5.89 -6.34 -18.61
CA GLU A 118 -4.89 -6.31 -17.54
C GLU A 118 -5.45 -6.91 -16.24
N LEU A 119 -6.72 -6.66 -15.91
CA LEU A 119 -7.41 -7.30 -14.77
C LEU A 119 -7.52 -8.82 -14.92
N GLN A 120 -7.83 -9.32 -16.12
CA GLN A 120 -7.86 -10.76 -16.38
C GLN A 120 -6.48 -11.45 -16.27
N ASN A 121 -5.40 -10.69 -16.49
CA ASN A 121 -4.02 -11.18 -16.39
C ASN A 121 -3.41 -10.99 -14.99
N HIS A 122 -3.70 -9.87 -14.32
CA HIS A 122 -3.12 -9.47 -13.02
C HIS A 122 -4.00 -9.82 -11.82
N GLY A 123 -5.31 -9.93 -12.04
CA GLY A 123 -6.30 -10.26 -11.02
C GLY A 123 -6.42 -11.74 -10.71
N LYS A 124 -5.68 -12.62 -11.42
CA LYS A 124 -5.65 -14.05 -11.11
C LYS A 124 -4.68 -14.33 -9.96
N TYR A 125 -5.24 -14.57 -8.79
CA TYR A 125 -4.54 -15.11 -7.63
C TYR A 125 -4.61 -16.64 -7.64
N CYS A 126 -3.49 -17.30 -7.83
CA CYS A 126 -3.41 -18.76 -7.90
C CYS A 126 -2.96 -19.33 -6.55
N PHE A 127 -3.84 -20.09 -5.88
CA PHE A 127 -3.48 -20.83 -4.67
C PHE A 127 -2.54 -22.01 -4.98
N ASN A 128 -2.64 -22.57 -6.19
CA ASN A 128 -1.72 -23.55 -6.75
C ASN A 128 -1.88 -23.54 -8.28
N ALA A 129 -1.13 -24.40 -8.99
CA ALA A 129 -1.17 -24.49 -10.45
C ALA A 129 -2.56 -24.82 -11.04
N ILE A 130 -3.54 -25.24 -10.23
CA ILE A 130 -4.87 -25.70 -10.64
C ILE A 130 -5.96 -24.70 -10.26
N PHE A 131 -5.82 -23.98 -9.15
CA PHE A 131 -6.86 -23.12 -8.60
C PHE A 131 -6.44 -21.64 -8.59
N CYS A 132 -6.96 -20.88 -9.55
CA CYS A 132 -6.79 -19.44 -9.67
C CYS A 132 -8.12 -18.71 -9.49
N ILE A 133 -8.19 -17.83 -8.49
CA ILE A 133 -9.30 -16.88 -8.32
C ILE A 133 -8.96 -15.63 -9.10
N GLY A 134 -9.71 -15.34 -10.16
CA GLY A 134 -9.69 -14.05 -10.85
C GLY A 134 -10.47 -12.99 -10.05
N VAL A 135 -10.00 -11.75 -10.07
CA VAL A 135 -10.83 -10.58 -9.75
C VAL A 135 -11.83 -10.40 -10.87
N ASP A 136 -13.11 -10.31 -10.53
CA ASP A 136 -14.15 -9.96 -11.48
C ASP A 136 -13.94 -8.50 -11.91
N PRO A 137 -13.76 -8.22 -13.22
CA PRO A 137 -13.65 -6.85 -13.70
C PRO A 137 -14.86 -5.99 -13.30
N GLU A 138 -16.07 -6.55 -13.26
CA GLU A 138 -17.28 -5.82 -12.88
C GLU A 138 -17.20 -5.36 -11.44
N ASP A 139 -16.85 -6.25 -10.50
CA ASP A 139 -16.64 -5.92 -9.08
C ASP A 139 -15.61 -4.78 -8.91
N PHE A 140 -14.51 -4.80 -9.67
CA PHE A 140 -13.47 -3.77 -9.61
C PHE A 140 -13.99 -2.40 -10.07
N PHE A 141 -14.72 -2.34 -11.19
CA PHE A 141 -15.25 -1.08 -11.71
C PHE A 141 -16.38 -0.53 -10.85
N GLU A 142 -17.20 -1.40 -10.24
CA GLU A 142 -18.21 -1.00 -9.27
C GLU A 142 -17.57 -0.40 -8.02
N ASP A 143 -16.52 -1.01 -7.45
CA ASP A 143 -15.77 -0.47 -6.32
C ASP A 143 -15.18 0.92 -6.65
N LEU A 144 -14.58 1.08 -7.83
CA LEU A 144 -14.04 2.37 -8.27
C LEU A 144 -15.12 3.45 -8.37
N GLN A 145 -16.28 3.14 -8.95
CA GLN A 145 -17.41 4.09 -9.07
C GLN A 145 -18.00 4.44 -7.71
N PHE A 146 -18.13 3.44 -6.83
CA PHE A 146 -18.54 3.64 -5.45
C PHE A 146 -17.60 4.63 -4.75
N TRP A 147 -16.28 4.42 -4.83
CA TRP A 147 -15.32 5.30 -4.16
C TRP A 147 -15.26 6.70 -4.72
N ARG A 148 -15.42 6.89 -6.04
CA ARG A 148 -15.56 8.24 -6.63
C ARG A 148 -16.70 9.02 -6.00
N SER A 149 -17.86 8.36 -5.86
CA SER A 149 -19.05 8.95 -5.24
C SER A 149 -18.86 9.15 -3.74
N ALA A 150 -18.31 8.16 -3.04
CA ALA A 150 -18.08 8.19 -1.60
C ALA A 150 -17.08 9.28 -1.20
N VAL A 151 -15.95 9.41 -1.90
CA VAL A 151 -14.97 10.48 -1.66
C VAL A 151 -15.59 11.85 -1.90
N SER A 152 -16.41 12.02 -2.95
CA SER A 152 -17.13 13.28 -3.17
C SER A 152 -18.07 13.63 -2.01
N ASN A 153 -18.80 12.64 -1.50
CA ASN A 153 -19.75 12.81 -0.39
C ASN A 153 -19.04 13.01 0.96
N TYR A 154 -18.02 12.20 1.26
CA TYR A 154 -17.22 12.35 2.47
C TYR A 154 -16.53 13.70 2.46
N TRP A 155 -15.89 14.09 1.36
CA TRP A 155 -15.17 15.36 1.31
C TRP A 155 -16.11 16.54 1.52
N SER A 156 -17.33 16.55 0.97
CA SER A 156 -18.28 17.63 1.23
C SER A 156 -18.75 17.69 2.68
N LEU A 157 -18.99 16.54 3.33
CA LEU A 157 -19.34 16.44 4.75
C LEU A 157 -18.19 16.82 5.68
N LEU A 158 -16.97 16.48 5.28
CA LEU A 158 -15.76 16.69 6.04
C LEU A 158 -15.18 18.08 5.79
N THR A 159 -15.48 18.75 4.68
CA THR A 159 -14.94 20.10 4.39
C THR A 159 -15.22 21.04 5.57
N PRO A 160 -16.46 21.27 6.05
CA PRO A 160 -16.69 22.16 7.19
C PRO A 160 -16.02 21.73 8.52
N LEU A 161 -15.71 20.44 8.68
CA LEU A 161 -15.23 19.83 9.93
C LEU A 161 -13.70 19.65 9.97
N ILE A 162 -13.10 19.37 8.82
CA ILE A 162 -11.71 18.94 8.62
C ILE A 162 -10.90 20.02 7.87
N PHE A 163 -11.52 20.68 6.89
CA PHE A 163 -10.86 21.66 6.03
C PHE A 163 -11.53 23.01 6.20
N SER A 164 -10.92 23.93 6.94
CA SER A 164 -11.37 25.31 7.00
C SER A 164 -11.17 26.02 5.64
N ASP A 165 -11.84 25.55 4.59
CA ASP A 165 -11.83 26.13 3.26
C ASP A 165 -12.96 27.16 3.20
N HIS A 166 -12.67 28.35 3.73
CA HIS A 166 -13.28 29.54 3.16
C HIS A 166 -12.68 29.72 1.76
N PRO A 167 -13.49 29.82 0.69
CA PRO A 167 -12.97 30.11 -0.64
C PRO A 167 -12.19 31.43 -0.61
N LYS A 168 -10.92 31.39 -1.04
CA LYS A 168 -10.01 32.54 -1.13
C LYS A 168 -10.68 33.68 -1.94
N ARG A 169 -10.58 34.92 -1.46
CA ARG A 169 -10.64 36.09 -2.34
C ARG A 169 -9.43 36.04 -3.28
N PRO A 170 -9.59 36.36 -4.58
CA PRO A 170 -8.45 36.44 -5.48
C PRO A 170 -7.51 37.57 -5.01
N GLY A 171 -6.27 37.21 -4.67
CA GLY A 171 -5.18 38.12 -4.32
C GLY A 171 -3.84 37.40 -4.54
N ASP A 172 -2.85 38.12 -5.05
CA ASP A 172 -1.63 37.61 -5.72
C ASP A 172 -0.57 36.92 -4.84
N GLU A 173 -0.89 36.52 -3.62
CA GLU A 173 0.01 35.72 -2.79
C GLU A 173 -0.65 34.40 -2.43
N ASP A 174 0.03 33.27 -2.68
CA ASP A 174 -0.40 31.96 -2.20
C ASP A 174 -0.23 31.92 -0.67
N PRO A 175 -1.31 32.02 0.14
CA PRO A 175 -1.17 31.86 1.58
C PRO A 175 -0.64 30.47 1.90
N LEU A 176 0.16 30.39 2.97
CA LEU A 176 0.62 29.14 3.54
C LEU A 176 -0.58 28.19 3.75
N PRO A 177 -0.46 26.89 3.41
CA PRO A 177 -1.55 25.94 3.59
C PRO A 177 -2.02 25.95 5.05
N PRO A 178 -3.33 25.85 5.30
CA PRO A 178 -3.85 25.84 6.67
C PRO A 178 -3.18 24.72 7.48
N TYR A 179 -2.95 24.98 8.77
CA TYR A 179 -2.21 24.09 9.67
C TYR A 179 -2.81 22.68 9.80
N ASN A 180 -4.05 22.48 9.32
CA ASN A 180 -4.84 21.26 9.48
C ASN A 180 -4.94 20.45 8.16
N MET A 181 -4.05 20.69 7.21
CA MET A 181 -4.06 19.99 5.93
C MET A 181 -3.67 18.52 6.12
N ILE A 182 -4.61 17.60 5.85
CA ILE A 182 -4.36 16.16 5.81
C ILE A 182 -3.32 15.86 4.71
N ARG A 183 -2.25 15.15 5.06
CA ARG A 183 -1.20 14.72 4.11
C ARG A 183 -0.97 13.23 4.12
N ASN A 184 -0.93 12.62 5.31
CA ASN A 184 -0.66 11.20 5.49
C ASN A 184 -1.95 10.47 5.84
N VAL A 185 -2.43 9.66 4.91
CA VAL A 185 -3.65 8.87 5.03
C VAL A 185 -3.29 7.39 5.07
N MET A 186 -4.03 6.61 5.86
CA MET A 186 -4.03 5.15 5.75
C MET A 186 -5.43 4.68 5.39
N ASP A 187 -5.51 3.80 4.41
CA ASP A 187 -6.71 3.02 4.15
C ASP A 187 -6.51 1.62 4.75
N MET A 188 -7.14 1.37 5.89
CA MET A 188 -6.92 0.19 6.71
C MET A 188 -7.55 -1.08 6.11
N ASN A 189 -8.46 -0.94 5.14
CA ASN A 189 -9.01 -2.05 4.38
C ASN A 189 -9.21 -1.65 2.92
N ALA A 190 -8.10 -1.57 2.19
CA ALA A 190 -8.05 -0.93 0.88
C ALA A 190 -8.75 -1.70 -0.24
N HIS A 191 -9.04 -3.00 -0.05
CA HIS A 191 -9.60 -3.86 -1.09
C HIS A 191 -8.84 -3.69 -2.42
N TYR A 192 -9.41 -3.07 -3.45
CA TYR A 192 -8.70 -2.83 -4.73
C TYR A 192 -7.89 -1.53 -4.81
N GLY A 193 -7.87 -0.72 -3.76
CA GLY A 193 -7.26 0.61 -3.72
C GLY A 193 -8.17 1.73 -4.26
N GLY A 194 -9.47 1.47 -4.38
CA GLY A 194 -10.44 2.40 -4.98
C GLY A 194 -10.52 3.75 -4.25
N PHE A 195 -10.39 3.76 -2.92
CA PHE A 195 -10.34 5.01 -2.14
C PHE A 195 -9.15 5.89 -2.52
N ASN A 196 -7.94 5.31 -2.62
CA ASN A 196 -6.74 6.03 -3.05
C ASN A 196 -6.88 6.53 -4.50
N ALA A 197 -7.40 5.68 -5.41
CA ALA A 197 -7.66 6.08 -6.79
C ALA A 197 -8.63 7.28 -6.87
N ALA A 198 -9.72 7.25 -6.11
CA ALA A 198 -10.69 8.34 -6.06
C ALA A 198 -10.09 9.63 -5.48
N LEU A 199 -9.23 9.55 -4.45
CA LEU A 199 -8.51 10.71 -3.91
C LEU A 199 -7.55 11.33 -4.94
N LEU A 200 -6.82 10.49 -5.69
CA LEU A 200 -5.92 10.92 -6.76
C LEU A 200 -6.69 11.62 -7.89
N GLU A 201 -7.79 11.03 -8.36
CA GLU A 201 -8.65 11.61 -9.39
C GLU A 201 -9.30 12.93 -8.95
N ALA A 202 -9.67 13.03 -7.67
CA ALA A 202 -10.16 14.26 -7.05
C ALA A 202 -9.05 15.29 -6.76
N ARG A 203 -7.82 15.04 -7.22
CA ARG A 203 -6.63 15.90 -7.08
C ARG A 203 -6.31 16.27 -5.63
N LYS A 204 -6.51 15.33 -4.70
CA LYS A 204 -6.12 15.52 -3.30
C LYS A 204 -4.63 15.24 -3.15
N SER A 205 -3.88 16.21 -2.62
CA SER A 205 -2.44 16.09 -2.37
C SER A 205 -2.15 15.32 -1.07
N VAL A 206 -2.57 14.05 -1.06
CA VAL A 206 -2.38 13.13 0.07
C VAL A 206 -1.55 11.92 -0.34
N TRP A 207 -0.72 11.44 0.58
CA TRP A 207 -0.06 10.15 0.49
C TRP A 207 -0.89 9.12 1.23
N VAL A 208 -1.23 8.01 0.56
CA VAL A 208 -2.08 6.96 1.14
C VAL A 208 -1.28 5.66 1.27
N MET A 209 -1.20 5.13 2.50
CA MET A 209 -0.79 3.76 2.75
C MET A 209 -2.01 2.84 2.65
N ASN A 210 -2.05 1.98 1.63
CA ASN A 210 -3.13 1.01 1.47
C ASN A 210 -2.82 -0.28 2.24
N VAL A 211 -3.70 -0.71 3.12
CA VAL A 211 -3.55 -1.95 3.87
C VAL A 211 -4.56 -2.96 3.38
N VAL A 212 -4.09 -4.15 3.01
CA VAL A 212 -4.94 -5.31 2.71
C VAL A 212 -4.87 -6.25 3.92
N PRO A 213 -5.99 -6.43 4.66
CA PRO A 213 -6.00 -7.31 5.82
C PRO A 213 -5.66 -8.76 5.45
N LEU A 214 -5.08 -9.51 6.38
CA LEU A 214 -5.00 -10.97 6.26
C LEU A 214 -6.40 -11.60 6.44
N GLY A 215 -6.60 -12.79 5.89
CA GLY A 215 -7.89 -13.51 5.95
C GLY A 215 -8.86 -13.15 4.82
N VAL A 216 -8.62 -12.05 4.10
CA VAL A 216 -9.36 -11.70 2.86
C VAL A 216 -8.58 -12.06 1.60
N ARG A 217 -9.22 -11.89 0.43
CA ARG A 217 -8.55 -12.08 -0.86
C ARG A 217 -7.37 -11.12 -0.98
N ASN A 218 -6.20 -11.63 -1.38
CA ASN A 218 -4.99 -10.82 -1.53
C ASN A 218 -5.06 -9.96 -2.80
N THR A 219 -5.51 -8.72 -2.65
CA THR A 219 -5.61 -7.71 -3.70
C THR A 219 -4.41 -6.77 -3.76
N LEU A 220 -3.44 -6.89 -2.84
CA LEU A 220 -2.26 -6.03 -2.78
C LEU A 220 -1.52 -5.95 -4.12
N PRO A 221 -1.33 -7.05 -4.87
CA PRO A 221 -0.64 -6.96 -6.14
C PRO A 221 -1.35 -6.05 -7.17
N LEU A 222 -2.68 -5.96 -7.15
CA LEU A 222 -3.44 -5.02 -8.00
C LEU A 222 -3.25 -3.56 -7.58
N ILE A 223 -3.14 -3.30 -6.27
CA ILE A 223 -2.85 -1.97 -5.73
C ILE A 223 -1.45 -1.52 -6.22
N LEU A 224 -0.45 -2.40 -6.12
CA LEU A 224 0.91 -2.14 -6.59
C LEU A 224 0.96 -1.98 -8.12
N ASP A 225 0.16 -2.76 -8.87
CA ASP A 225 0.03 -2.66 -10.33
C ASP A 225 -0.68 -1.37 -10.79
N GLN A 226 -1.36 -0.65 -9.90
CA GLN A 226 -1.85 0.72 -10.13
C GLN A 226 -0.80 1.78 -9.79
N GLY A 227 0.31 1.39 -9.15
CA GLY A 227 1.37 2.31 -8.72
C GLY A 227 1.15 2.90 -7.32
N PHE A 228 0.19 2.38 -6.56
CA PHE A 228 -0.03 2.79 -5.18
C PHE A 228 0.85 2.00 -4.21
N ALA A 229 1.22 2.62 -3.09
CA ALA A 229 1.90 1.93 -2.01
C ALA A 229 0.89 1.09 -1.21
N GLY A 230 1.27 -0.13 -0.82
CA GLY A 230 0.44 -0.91 0.08
C GLY A 230 1.17 -2.05 0.76
N VAL A 231 0.53 -2.62 1.78
CA VAL A 231 1.05 -3.73 2.59
C VAL A 231 -0.04 -4.75 2.91
N LEU A 232 0.38 -5.99 3.15
CA LEU A 232 -0.45 -6.99 3.83
C LEU A 232 -0.24 -6.84 5.34
N HIS A 233 -1.32 -6.90 6.13
CA HIS A 233 -1.20 -6.79 7.58
C HIS A 233 -2.34 -7.47 8.33
N SER A 234 -2.06 -8.02 9.51
CA SER A 234 -3.07 -8.53 10.43
C SER A 234 -3.41 -7.47 11.46
N TRP A 235 -4.67 -6.99 11.48
CA TRP A 235 -5.13 -6.04 12.49
C TRP A 235 -5.32 -6.63 13.90
N CYS A 236 -4.95 -7.90 14.08
CA CYS A 236 -4.81 -8.55 15.38
C CYS A 236 -3.42 -8.31 16.00
N GLU A 237 -2.51 -7.67 15.25
CA GLU A 237 -1.15 -7.33 15.63
C GLU A 237 -0.91 -5.82 15.49
N PRO A 238 0.09 -5.24 16.17
CA PRO A 238 0.43 -3.83 15.98
C PRO A 238 0.99 -3.56 14.58
N PHE A 239 0.58 -2.46 13.96
CA PHE A 239 1.09 -2.05 12.66
C PHE A 239 2.55 -1.56 12.78
N PRO A 240 3.47 -2.01 11.92
CA PRO A 240 4.90 -1.70 12.02
C PRO A 240 5.22 -0.27 11.57
N THR A 241 4.73 0.72 12.32
CA THR A 241 4.93 2.16 12.09
C THR A 241 5.19 2.90 13.40
N TYR A 242 5.82 4.06 13.28
CA TYR A 242 6.01 4.96 14.41
C TYR A 242 4.66 5.46 14.93
N PRO A 243 4.48 5.64 16.24
CA PRO A 243 3.30 6.30 16.77
C PRO A 243 3.10 7.68 16.13
N ARG A 244 1.84 8.10 15.92
CA ARG A 244 1.49 9.43 15.40
C ARG A 244 2.07 9.72 14.00
N THR A 245 1.97 8.75 13.09
CA THR A 245 2.44 8.87 11.70
C THR A 245 1.38 9.47 10.77
N TYR A 246 0.11 9.15 11.00
CA TYR A 246 -1.00 9.46 10.08
C TYR A 246 -1.86 10.62 10.59
N ASP A 247 -2.32 11.45 9.65
CA ASP A 247 -3.25 12.55 9.90
C ASP A 247 -4.71 12.08 9.77
N MET A 248 -4.95 11.07 8.92
CA MET A 248 -6.27 10.46 8.74
C MET A 248 -6.19 8.95 8.57
N LEU A 249 -7.11 8.23 9.20
CA LEU A 249 -7.28 6.79 9.04
C LEU A 249 -8.68 6.52 8.51
N HIS A 250 -8.76 5.77 7.43
CA HIS A 250 -10.01 5.36 6.79
C HIS A 250 -10.13 3.84 6.86
N ALA A 251 -11.34 3.32 7.08
CA ALA A 251 -11.61 1.90 6.90
C ALA A 251 -13.07 1.63 6.54
N ASN A 252 -13.28 0.78 5.54
CA ASN A 252 -14.61 0.27 5.19
C ASN A 252 -14.70 -1.23 5.52
N GLY A 253 -15.65 -1.63 6.35
CA GLY A 253 -15.87 -3.03 6.75
C GLY A 253 -14.80 -3.65 7.65
N ALA A 254 -13.84 -2.86 8.14
CA ALA A 254 -12.70 -3.40 8.91
C ALA A 254 -13.09 -3.93 10.30
N LEU A 255 -14.11 -3.36 10.96
CA LEU A 255 -14.55 -3.82 12.28
C LEU A 255 -15.29 -5.15 12.19
N THR A 256 -16.12 -5.31 11.14
CA THR A 256 -16.76 -6.60 10.83
C THR A 256 -15.71 -7.67 10.53
N HIS A 257 -14.72 -7.37 9.70
CA HIS A 257 -13.61 -8.29 9.40
C HIS A 257 -12.82 -8.68 10.65
N LEU A 258 -12.45 -7.69 11.47
CA LEU A 258 -11.73 -7.93 12.72
C LEU A 258 -12.50 -8.86 13.67
N THR A 259 -13.83 -8.68 13.73
CA THR A 259 -14.70 -9.50 14.58
C THR A 259 -14.81 -10.94 14.05
N SER A 260 -14.84 -11.14 12.73
CA SER A 260 -14.86 -12.50 12.15
C SER A 260 -13.56 -13.28 12.38
N GLU A 261 -12.43 -12.58 12.44
CA GLU A 261 -11.13 -13.18 12.79
C GLU A 261 -10.96 -13.42 14.31
N GLY A 262 -11.96 -13.07 15.13
CA GLY A 262 -11.92 -13.24 16.58
C GLY A 262 -11.07 -12.20 17.31
N CYS A 263 -10.74 -11.08 16.67
CA CYS A 263 -9.85 -10.06 17.20
C CYS A 263 -10.62 -8.94 17.92
N SER A 264 -9.93 -8.27 18.85
CA SER A 264 -10.54 -7.29 19.75
C SER A 264 -10.65 -5.91 19.11
N ILE A 265 -11.88 -5.40 18.96
CA ILE A 265 -12.13 -4.00 18.54
C ILE A 265 -11.44 -2.99 19.47
N THR A 266 -11.29 -3.33 20.76
CA THR A 266 -10.60 -2.47 21.73
C THR A 266 -9.13 -2.33 21.38
N ASP A 267 -8.45 -3.44 21.09
CA ASP A 267 -7.01 -3.43 20.76
C ASP A 267 -6.79 -2.73 19.42
N PHE A 268 -7.68 -2.95 18.46
CA PHE A 268 -7.68 -2.23 17.19
C PHE A 268 -7.84 -0.71 17.37
N LEU A 269 -8.76 -0.25 18.20
CA LEU A 269 -8.91 1.18 18.49
C LEU A 269 -7.71 1.78 19.23
N PHE A 270 -7.07 1.02 20.12
CA PHE A 270 -5.81 1.46 20.76
C PHE A 270 -4.67 1.55 19.75
N GLU A 271 -4.62 0.65 18.77
CA GLU A 271 -3.66 0.71 17.68
C GLU A 271 -3.90 1.94 16.78
N ILE A 272 -5.15 2.22 16.43
CA ILE A 272 -5.55 3.45 15.74
C ILE A 272 -5.11 4.68 16.57
N ASP A 273 -5.32 4.69 17.89
CA ASP A 273 -4.87 5.78 18.75
C ASP A 273 -3.35 5.95 18.77
N ARG A 274 -2.61 4.84 18.78
CA ARG A 274 -1.15 4.87 18.75
C ARG A 274 -0.63 5.52 17.47
N ILE A 275 -1.16 5.15 16.31
CA ILE A 275 -0.63 5.59 15.00
C ILE A 275 -1.20 6.91 14.49
N LEU A 276 -2.36 7.35 15.01
CA LEU A 276 -3.00 8.62 14.65
C LEU A 276 -2.36 9.80 15.40
N ARG A 277 -2.10 10.88 14.66
CA ARG A 277 -1.65 12.15 15.25
C ARG A 277 -2.73 12.80 16.10
N PRO A 278 -2.36 13.59 17.12
CA PRO A 278 -3.32 14.49 17.76
C PRO A 278 -4.00 15.38 16.70
N GLU A 279 -5.28 15.68 16.90
CA GLU A 279 -6.16 16.37 15.95
C GLU A 279 -6.45 15.61 14.65
N GLY A 280 -5.90 14.40 14.51
CA GLY A 280 -6.15 13.52 13.38
C GLY A 280 -7.57 12.96 13.37
N TRP A 281 -7.97 12.50 12.19
CA TRP A 281 -9.32 12.06 11.89
C TRP A 281 -9.39 10.56 11.63
N VAL A 282 -10.49 9.94 12.06
CA VAL A 282 -10.80 8.54 11.74
C VAL A 282 -12.17 8.48 11.10
N ILE A 283 -12.28 7.75 9.99
CA ILE A 283 -13.52 7.50 9.28
C ILE A 283 -13.69 5.99 9.17
N LEU A 284 -14.69 5.45 9.88
CA LEU A 284 -15.03 4.03 9.84
C LEU A 284 -16.42 3.87 9.24
N SER A 285 -16.53 3.13 8.15
CA SER A 285 -17.80 2.71 7.56
C SER A 285 -18.01 1.23 7.84
N ASP A 286 -19.05 0.87 8.60
CA ASP A 286 -19.33 -0.53 8.92
C ASP A 286 -20.80 -0.74 9.31
N LYS A 287 -21.18 -1.97 9.67
CA LYS A 287 -22.50 -2.30 10.19
C LYS A 287 -22.76 -1.60 11.53
N LEU A 288 -24.03 -1.30 11.81
CA LEU A 288 -24.48 -0.63 13.03
C LEU A 288 -23.90 -1.22 14.33
N GLY A 289 -23.93 -2.55 14.49
CA GLY A 289 -23.44 -3.22 15.71
C GLY A 289 -21.97 -2.93 16.03
N PRO A 290 -21.01 -3.24 15.13
CA PRO A 290 -19.61 -2.88 15.30
C PRO A 290 -19.37 -1.38 15.49
N ILE A 291 -20.09 -0.52 14.77
CA ILE A 291 -19.96 0.94 14.87
C ILE A 291 -20.36 1.44 16.26
N GLU A 292 -21.46 0.96 16.83
CA GLU A 292 -21.89 1.34 18.18
C GLU A 292 -20.87 0.94 19.25
N LYS A 293 -20.29 -0.27 19.11
CA LYS A 293 -19.21 -0.71 19.99
C LYS A 293 -17.96 0.17 19.85
N ALA A 294 -17.57 0.51 18.62
CA ALA A 294 -16.44 1.40 18.37
C ALA A 294 -16.68 2.82 18.92
N ARG A 295 -17.91 3.36 18.78
CA ARG A 295 -18.32 4.65 19.34
C ARG A 295 -18.20 4.69 20.87
N MET A 296 -18.68 3.66 21.55
CA MET A 296 -18.55 3.56 23.01
C MET A 296 -17.08 3.56 23.44
N LEU A 297 -16.23 2.81 22.76
CA LEU A 297 -14.79 2.76 23.07
C LEU A 297 -14.09 4.10 22.75
N ALA A 298 -14.40 4.72 21.61
CA ALA A 298 -13.88 6.02 21.22
C ALA A 298 -14.16 7.10 22.27
N THR A 299 -15.38 7.12 22.81
CA THR A 299 -15.74 8.06 23.90
C THR A 299 -15.02 7.76 25.21
N GLN A 300 -14.75 6.49 25.54
CA GLN A 300 -13.96 6.11 26.72
C GLN A 300 -12.50 6.58 26.62
N ILE A 301 -11.90 6.55 25.42
CA ILE A 301 -10.56 7.12 25.16
C ILE A 301 -10.58 8.63 24.90
N ARG A 302 -11.72 9.30 25.16
CA ARG A 302 -11.95 10.74 25.02
C ARG A 302 -11.82 11.27 23.60
N TRP A 303 -12.10 10.47 22.60
CA TRP A 303 -12.26 10.97 21.23
C TRP A 303 -13.62 11.62 21.04
N GLU A 304 -13.67 12.64 20.20
CA GLU A 304 -14.93 13.18 19.72
C GLU A 304 -15.47 12.23 18.65
N ALA A 305 -16.68 11.69 18.84
CA ALA A 305 -17.24 10.67 17.97
C ALA A 305 -18.64 11.09 17.48
N ARG A 306 -18.86 11.00 16.17
CA ARG A 306 -20.13 11.32 15.51
C ARG A 306 -20.52 10.18 14.58
N VAL A 307 -21.74 9.67 14.72
CA VAL A 307 -22.29 8.67 13.80
C VAL A 307 -23.21 9.38 12.81
N ILE A 308 -23.06 9.05 11.54
CA ILE A 308 -23.89 9.51 10.43
C ILE A 308 -24.59 8.30 9.83
N ASP A 309 -25.91 8.42 9.67
CA ASP A 309 -26.73 7.46 8.96
C ASP A 309 -26.58 7.67 7.45
N LEU A 310 -26.24 6.61 6.71
CA LEU A 310 -26.23 6.65 5.25
C LEU A 310 -27.67 6.38 4.77
N GLU A 311 -28.29 7.33 4.05
CA GLU A 311 -29.73 7.41 3.72
C GLU A 311 -30.27 6.32 2.75
N ASN A 312 -29.75 5.09 2.79
CA ASN A 312 -30.14 4.00 1.88
C ASN A 312 -30.94 2.87 2.54
N GLY A 313 -31.46 3.05 3.76
CA GLY A 313 -32.21 1.99 4.47
C GLY A 313 -31.38 0.74 4.81
N SER A 314 -30.05 0.82 4.67
CA SER A 314 -29.11 -0.24 5.02
C SER A 314 -28.63 -0.11 6.46
N ASP A 315 -28.14 -1.21 7.03
CA ASP A 315 -27.50 -1.23 8.36
C ASP A 315 -26.08 -0.60 8.36
N GLN A 316 -25.62 -0.01 7.26
CA GLN A 316 -24.34 0.68 7.21
C GLN A 316 -24.41 2.03 7.92
N ARG A 317 -23.36 2.32 8.69
CA ARG A 317 -23.17 3.55 9.44
C ARG A 317 -21.76 4.07 9.26
N LEU A 318 -21.64 5.39 9.25
CA LEU A 318 -20.37 6.08 9.20
C LEU A 318 -20.05 6.64 10.59
N LEU A 319 -18.94 6.22 11.18
CA LEU A 319 -18.39 6.78 12.41
C LEU A 319 -17.22 7.70 12.05
N ILE A 320 -17.37 8.97 12.36
CA ILE A 320 -16.33 9.98 12.24
C ILE A 320 -15.83 10.28 13.64
N CYS A 321 -14.53 10.10 13.86
CA CYS A 321 -13.87 10.46 15.10
C CYS A 321 -12.77 11.50 14.89
N GLN A 322 -12.60 12.37 15.88
CA GLN A 322 -11.44 13.24 15.99
C GLN A 322 -10.72 12.97 17.31
N LYS A 323 -9.40 12.77 17.23
CA LYS A 323 -8.54 12.64 18.41
C LYS A 323 -8.21 14.05 18.93
N PRO A 324 -8.61 14.43 20.15
CA PRO A 324 -8.35 15.78 20.63
C PRO A 324 -6.87 16.02 20.92
N PHE A 325 -6.45 17.28 20.84
CA PHE A 325 -5.16 17.71 21.36
C PHE A 325 -5.28 18.06 22.84
N VAL A 326 -4.93 17.12 23.70
CA VAL A 326 -4.91 17.36 25.15
C VAL A 326 -3.58 18.03 25.51
N ARG A 327 -3.56 19.37 25.59
CA ARG A 327 -2.54 20.07 26.40
C ARG A 327 -2.91 19.84 27.87
N LYS A 328 -2.04 19.14 28.60
CA LYS A 328 -2.14 19.09 30.06
C LYS A 328 -1.85 20.46 30.66
#